data_AF-A0A931UIK9-F1
#
_entry.id   AF-A0A931UIK9-F1
#
_cell.length_a   1.000
_cell.length_b   1.000
_cell.length_c   1.000
_cell.angle_alpha   90.00
_cell.angle_beta   90.00
_cell.angle_gamma   90.00
#
_symmetry.space_group_name_H-M   'P 1'
#
loop_
_entity.id
_entity.type
_entity.pdbx_description
1 polymer ?
#
loop_
_entity_poly.entity_id
_entity_poly.type
_entity_poly.pdbx_seq_one_letter_code
_entity_poly.pdbx_strand_id
1 'polypeptide(L)'
;MESVALSSKGQFVLPKAIRTRHHWQAGTRLVVIDRGDEVVIKSAEPFAATSFESPDAQSVYRGRRLSLADMDRAVAAEAGKQK
;
A
#
# COMPACT_ATOMS: atom_id res chain seq x y z
N MET A 1 20.78 13.95 10.58
CA MET A 1 21.32 12.66 10.08
C MET A 1 21.50 11.77 11.29
N GLU A 2 20.68 10.73 11.46
CA GLU A 2 20.89 9.73 12.52
C GLU A 2 21.75 8.60 11.95
N SER A 3 22.87 8.31 12.59
CA SER A 3 23.69 7.14 12.26
C SER A 3 23.33 5.97 13.18
N VAL A 4 23.37 4.76 12.63
CA VAL A 4 23.17 3.52 13.39
C VAL A 4 24.44 2.69 13.28
N ALA A 5 24.84 2.06 14.38
CA ALA A 5 25.98 1.14 14.37
C ALA A 5 25.51 -0.25 13.95
N LEU A 6 26.30 -0.90 13.11
CA LEU A 6 26.12 -2.30 12.76
C LEU A 6 26.73 -3.17 13.88
N SER A 7 25.97 -4.14 14.36
CA SER A 7 26.48 -5.15 15.29
C SER A 7 27.43 -6.11 14.59
N SER A 8 28.17 -6.90 15.38
CA SER A 8 29.06 -7.96 14.88
C SER A 8 28.36 -9.02 14.02
N LYS A 9 27.03 -9.13 14.13
CA LYS A 9 26.20 -10.05 13.35
C LYS A 9 25.61 -9.42 12.08
N GLY A 10 25.98 -8.18 11.75
CA GLY A 10 25.42 -7.48 10.58
C GLY A 10 24.00 -6.95 10.79
N GLN A 11 23.57 -6.79 12.05
CA GLN A 11 22.24 -6.27 12.40
C GLN A 11 22.35 -4.85 12.93
N PHE A 12 21.37 -4.00 12.67
CA PHE A 12 21.23 -2.69 13.31
C PHE A 12 19.79 -2.48 13.77
N VAL A 13 19.61 -1.57 14.73
CA VAL A 13 18.28 -1.23 15.26
C VAL A 13 17.71 -0.09 14.44
N LEU A 14 16.52 -0.30 13.88
CA LEU A 14 15.82 0.75 13.15
C LEU A 14 15.27 1.82 14.13
N PRO A 15 15.64 3.10 13.98
CA PRO A 15 15.18 4.15 14.89
C PRO A 15 13.65 4.24 14.96
N LYS A 16 13.12 4.60 16.13
CA LYS A 16 11.67 4.70 16.36
C LYS A 16 11.00 5.67 15.38
N ALA A 17 11.64 6.79 15.07
CA ALA A 17 11.12 7.79 14.14
C ALA A 17 10.84 7.21 12.74
N ILE A 18 11.76 6.39 12.22
CA ILE A 18 11.61 5.72 10.92
C ILE A 18 10.48 4.68 10.98
N ARG A 19 10.45 3.84 12.03
CA ARG A 19 9.38 2.85 12.21
C ARG A 19 7.99 3.50 12.22
N THR A 20 7.83 4.59 12.98
CA THR A 20 6.55 5.31 13.06
C THR A 20 6.17 5.91 11.71
N ARG A 21 7.11 6.59 11.04
CA ARG A 21 6.85 7.26 9.75
C ARG A 21 6.40 6.29 8.66
N HIS A 22 6.96 5.08 8.64
CA HIS A 22 6.63 4.05 7.65
C HIS A 22 5.61 3.01 8.15
N HIS A 23 5.04 3.21 9.35
CA HIS A 23 4.10 2.28 9.99
C HIS A 23 4.63 0.84 10.11
N TRP A 24 5.94 0.68 10.30
CA TRP A 24 6.56 -0.64 10.47
C TRP A 24 6.42 -1.11 11.92
N GLN A 25 5.72 -2.23 12.08
CA GLN A 25 5.46 -2.90 13.35
C GLN A 25 6.38 -4.11 13.50
N ALA A 26 6.38 -4.72 14.68
CA ALA A 26 7.04 -6.01 14.85
C ALA A 26 6.42 -7.04 13.88
N GLY A 27 7.27 -7.79 13.17
CA GLY A 27 6.83 -8.76 12.16
C GLY A 27 6.61 -8.19 10.76
N THR A 28 6.73 -6.88 10.54
CA THR A 28 6.77 -6.32 9.17
C THR A 28 7.95 -6.92 8.41
N ARG A 29 7.68 -7.59 7.29
CA ARG A 29 8.72 -8.06 6.37
C ARG A 29 9.28 -6.87 5.60
N LEU A 30 10.60 -6.74 5.60
CA LEU A 30 11.32 -5.68 4.90
C LEU A 30 12.21 -6.32 3.83
N VAL A 31 12.37 -5.61 2.72
CA VAL A 31 13.29 -5.96 1.63
C VAL A 31 14.44 -4.97 1.67
N VAL A 32 15.65 -5.52 1.64
CA VAL A 32 16.90 -4.76 1.53
C VAL A 32 17.34 -4.84 0.07
N ILE A 33 17.50 -3.68 -0.57
CA ILE A 33 17.90 -3.55 -1.96
C ILE A 33 19.26 -2.86 -1.98
N ASP A 34 20.24 -3.53 -2.54
CA ASP A 34 21.57 -2.98 -2.79
C ASP A 34 21.57 -2.21 -4.12
N ARG A 35 21.97 -0.94 -4.09
CA ARG A 35 22.14 -0.07 -5.27
C ARG A 35 23.61 0.37 -5.46
N GLY A 36 24.56 -0.33 -4.85
CA GLY A 36 25.99 0.00 -4.88
C GLY A 36 26.35 1.00 -3.79
N ASP A 37 26.16 2.29 -4.07
CA ASP A 37 26.51 3.36 -3.13
C ASP A 37 25.47 3.54 -2.01
N GLU A 38 24.28 2.95 -2.18
CA GLU A 38 23.16 3.08 -1.26
C GLU A 38 22.46 1.74 -1.03
N VAL A 39 21.98 1.56 0.21
CA VAL A 39 21.09 0.46 0.57
C VAL A 39 19.70 1.02 0.84
N VAL A 40 18.71 0.54 0.08
CA VAL A 40 17.31 0.94 0.23
C VAL A 40 16.54 -0.13 0.98
N ILE A 41 15.80 0.29 2.01
CA ILE A 41 14.93 -0.59 2.79
C ILE A 41 13.49 -0.20 2.51
N LYS A 42 12.69 -1.16 2.02
CA LYS A 42 11.26 -0.97 1.80
C LYS A 42 10.46 -2.08 2.46
N SER A 43 9.17 -1.84 2.73
CA SER A 43 8.25 -2.92 3.11
C SER A 43 8.19 -3.95 1.98
N ALA A 44 8.19 -5.23 2.33
CA ALA A 44 7.84 -6.28 1.37
C ALA A 44 6.42 -6.03 0.88
N GLU A 45 6.25 -5.94 -0.44
CA GLU A 45 4.93 -5.82 -1.04
C GLU A 45 4.19 -7.14 -0.77
N PRO A 46 3.04 -7.12 -0.07
CA PRO A 46 2.28 -8.35 0.19
C PRO A 46 1.68 -8.94 -1.08
N PHE A 47 1.59 -8.14 -2.15
CA PHE A 47 1.02 -8.52 -3.43
C PHE A 47 2.00 -8.18 -4.55
N ALA A 48 1.96 -8.95 -5.63
CA ALA A 48 2.67 -8.57 -6.85
C ALA A 48 2.13 -7.23 -7.36
N ALA A 49 3.01 -6.44 -7.99
CA ALA A 49 2.60 -5.21 -8.64
C ALA A 49 1.48 -5.51 -9.66
N THR A 50 0.31 -4.92 -9.42
CA THR A 50 -0.81 -4.96 -10.36
C THR A 50 -0.77 -3.69 -11.22
N SER A 51 -1.04 -3.86 -12.50
CA SER A 51 -1.29 -2.74 -13.42
C SER A 51 -2.79 -2.61 -13.63
N PHE A 52 -3.25 -1.37 -13.82
CA PHE A 52 -4.61 -1.15 -14.30
C PHE A 52 -4.72 -1.61 -15.75
N GLU A 53 -5.88 -2.15 -16.10
CA GLU A 53 -6.22 -2.41 -17.50
C GLU A 53 -6.26 -1.07 -18.27
N SER A 54 -5.99 -1.13 -19.58
CA SER A 54 -6.08 0.03 -20.46
C SER A 54 -7.46 0.71 -20.35
N PRO A 55 -7.59 2.04 -20.47
CA PRO A 55 -8.89 2.71 -20.55
C PRO A 55 -9.79 2.16 -21.68
N ASP A 56 -9.17 1.63 -22.74
CA ASP A 56 -9.85 1.02 -23.88
C ASP A 56 -10.19 -0.48 -23.66
N ALA A 57 -9.82 -1.04 -22.51
CA ALA A 57 -10.11 -2.43 -22.20
C ALA A 57 -11.61 -2.68 -22.13
N GLN A 58 -12.03 -3.85 -22.60
CA GLN A 58 -13.42 -4.25 -22.55
C GLN A 58 -13.86 -4.37 -21.09
N SER A 59 -14.95 -3.69 -20.74
CA SER A 59 -15.49 -3.76 -19.38
C SER A 59 -15.77 -5.20 -18.96
N VAL A 60 -15.20 -5.61 -17.83
CA VAL A 60 -15.51 -6.88 -17.17
C VAL A 60 -16.93 -6.91 -16.60
N TYR A 61 -17.60 -5.76 -16.49
CA TYR A 61 -18.96 -5.66 -15.99
C TYR A 61 -19.97 -6.14 -17.05
N ARG A 62 -20.67 -7.24 -16.74
CA ARG A 62 -21.67 -7.87 -17.61
C ARG A 62 -23.12 -7.52 -17.25
N GLY A 63 -23.33 -6.68 -16.23
CA GLY A 63 -24.65 -6.33 -15.73
C GLY A 63 -25.33 -5.22 -16.53
N ARG A 64 -26.59 -4.93 -16.17
CA ARG A 64 -27.35 -3.83 -16.76
C ARG A 64 -26.77 -2.49 -16.28
N ARG A 65 -26.55 -1.56 -17.20
CA ARG A 65 -26.19 -0.18 -16.87
C ARG A 65 -27.29 0.44 -16.00
N LEU A 66 -26.88 1.06 -14.89
CA LEU A 66 -27.79 1.82 -14.03
C LEU A 66 -28.06 3.19 -14.64
N SER A 67 -29.28 3.70 -14.42
CA SER A 67 -29.57 5.11 -14.69
C SER A 67 -28.98 5.98 -13.59
N LEU A 68 -28.72 7.27 -13.88
CA LEU A 68 -28.28 8.22 -12.85
C LEU A 68 -29.25 8.28 -11.67
N ALA A 69 -30.56 8.29 -11.95
CA ALA A 69 -31.59 8.28 -10.91
C ALA A 69 -31.54 7.04 -10.01
N ASP A 70 -31.19 5.87 -10.55
CA ASP A 70 -31.02 4.65 -9.75
C ASP A 70 -29.72 4.70 -8.93
N MET A 71 -28.65 5.30 -9.46
CA MET A 71 -27.40 5.54 -8.73
C MET A 71 -27.64 6.49 -7.55
N ASP A 72 -28.29 7.63 -7.79
CA ASP A 72 -28.59 8.64 -6.77
C ASP A 72 -29.45 8.05 -5.65
N ARG A 73 -30.47 7.24 -6.03
CA ARG A 73 -31.32 6.55 -5.05
C ARG A 73 -30.51 5.58 -4.19
N ALA A 74 -29.58 4.83 -4.77
CA ALA A 74 -28.74 3.89 -4.04
C ALA A 74 -27.79 4.60 -3.08
N VAL A 75 -27.12 5.68 -3.54
CA VAL A 75 -26.23 6.49 -2.70
C VAL A 75 -27.00 7.11 -1.53
N ALA A 76 -28.17 7.70 -1.78
CA ALA A 76 -29.01 8.29 -0.74
C ALA A 76 -29.49 7.24 0.29
N ALA A 77 -29.87 6.05 -0.18
CA ALA A 77 -30.31 4.96 0.69
C ALA A 77 -29.17 4.48 1.61
N GLU A 78 -27.95 4.30 1.10
CA GLU A 78 -26.81 3.87 1.92
C GLU A 78 -26.29 4.98 2.85
N ALA A 79 -26.18 6.22 2.37
CA ALA A 79 -25.79 7.36 3.19
C ALA A 79 -26.79 7.61 4.34
N GLY A 80 -28.08 7.34 4.13
CA GLY A 80 -29.11 7.42 5.17
C GLY A 80 -29.07 6.32 6.22
N LYS A 81 -28.49 5.14 5.91
CA LYS A 81 -28.37 3.99 6.83
C LYS A 81 -27.24 4.12 7.85
N GLN A 82 -26.26 4.99 7.62
CA GLN A 82 -25.14 5.23 8.54
C GLN A 82 -25.41 6.34 9.57
N LYS A 83 -26.68 6.71 9.79
CA LYS A 83 -27.13 7.54 10.91
C LYS A 83 -27.78 6.67 11.98
#